data_AF-X0TBN0-F1
#
_entry.id   AF-X0TBN0-F1
#
_cell.length_a   1.000
_cell.length_b   1.000
_cell.length_c   1.000
_cell.angle_alpha   90.00
_cell.angle_beta   90.00
_cell.angle_gamma   90.00
#
_symmetry.space_group_name_H-M   'P 1'
#
loop_
_entity.id
_entity.type
_entity.pdbx_description
1 polymer ?
#
loop_
_entity_poly.entity_id
_entity_poly.type
_entity_poly.pdbx_seq_one_letter_code
_entity_poly.pdbx_strand_id
1 'polypeptide(L)'
;YVGISFPLLLPILGSGNPDMVLVMFAYVSGFVGILLSPAHLCLFLTLDYFKADLRDVYKILIWPVAVIFVAAFLVLLFLRII
;
A
#
# COMPACT_ATOMS: atom_id res chain seq x y z
N TYR A 1 -0.19 -7.19 -7.82
CA TYR A 1 -1.26 -6.19 -7.98
C TYR A 1 -0.95 -5.21 -9.10
N VAL A 2 0.23 -4.56 -9.13
CA VAL A 2 0.59 -3.52 -10.09
C VAL A 2 0.22 -3.86 -11.55
N GLY A 3 0.63 -5.03 -12.04
CA GLY A 3 0.39 -5.43 -13.43
C GLY A 3 -1.09 -5.63 -13.81
N ILE A 4 -1.98 -5.81 -12.84
CA ILE A 4 -3.43 -6.03 -13.08
C ILE A 4 -4.21 -4.77 -12.76
N SER A 5 -3.87 -4.07 -11.68
CA SER A 5 -4.61 -2.89 -11.20
C SER A 5 -4.30 -1.62 -11.99
N PHE A 6 -3.06 -1.42 -12.44
CA PHE A 6 -2.67 -0.18 -13.13
C PHE A 6 -3.33 -0.04 -14.50
N PRO A 7 -3.37 -1.07 -15.37
CA PRO A 7 -4.12 -0.99 -16.62
C PRO A 7 -5.60 -0.67 -16.43
N LEU A 8 -6.21 -1.18 -15.34
CA LEU A 8 -7.60 -0.92 -14.99
C LEU A 8 -7.82 0.52 -14.47
N LEU A 9 -6.82 1.09 -13.80
CA LEU A 9 -6.87 2.44 -13.24
C LEU A 9 -6.49 3.54 -14.24
N LEU A 10 -5.84 3.20 -15.37
CA LEU A 10 -5.45 4.15 -16.42
C LEU A 10 -6.58 5.10 -16.87
N PRO A 11 -7.84 4.64 -17.10
CA PRO A 11 -8.93 5.53 -17.47
C PRO A 11 -9.29 6.54 -16.38
N ILE A 12 -9.09 6.19 -15.11
CA ILE A 12 -9.39 7.02 -13.93
C ILE A 12 -8.24 8.00 -13.64
N LEU A 13 -7.01 7.60 -13.94
CA LEU A 13 -5.79 8.37 -13.70
C LEU A 13 -5.58 9.53 -14.70
N GLY A 14 -6.32 9.53 -15.81
CA GLY A 14 -6.25 10.55 -16.85
C GLY A 14 -5.71 9.98 -18.16
N SER A 15 -6.58 9.87 -19.16
CA SER A 15 -6.22 9.44 -20.52
C SER A 15 -5.44 10.55 -21.23
N GLY A 16 -4.12 10.62 -21.02
CA GLY A 16 -3.19 11.48 -21.76
C GLY A 16 -2.24 12.32 -20.89
N ASN A 17 -2.67 12.72 -19.70
CA ASN A 17 -1.83 13.36 -18.68
C ASN A 17 -2.12 12.67 -17.34
N PRO A 18 -1.44 11.55 -17.03
CA PRO A 18 -1.69 10.83 -15.80
C PRO A 18 -1.31 11.71 -14.61
N ASP A 19 -2.26 11.90 -13.71
CA ASP A 19 -2.06 12.70 -12.51
C ASP A 19 -1.13 11.93 -11.57
N MET A 20 0.16 12.31 -11.56
CA MET A 20 1.24 11.57 -10.89
C MET A 20 0.92 11.31 -9.41
N VAL A 21 0.16 12.21 -8.78
CA VAL A 21 -0.29 12.13 -7.38
C VAL A 21 -1.26 10.98 -7.18
N LEU A 22 -2.25 10.83 -8.07
CA LEU A 22 -3.20 9.73 -8.00
C LEU A 22 -2.51 8.40 -8.31
N VAL A 23 -1.54 8.37 -9.23
CA VAL A 23 -0.74 7.17 -9.51
C VAL A 23 0.02 6.75 -8.26
N MET A 24 0.70 7.69 -7.61
CA MET A 24 1.47 7.42 -6.39
C MET A 24 0.55 6.95 -5.25
N PHE A 25 -0.61 7.58 -5.08
CA PHE A 25 -1.59 7.18 -4.06
C PHE A 25 -2.18 5.79 -4.33
N ALA A 26 -2.53 5.49 -5.58
CA ALA A 26 -3.00 4.17 -5.99
C ALA A 26 -1.93 3.08 -5.77
N TYR A 27 -0.66 3.41 -6.01
CA TYR A 27 0.47 2.53 -5.70
C TYR A 27 0.57 2.27 -4.19
N VAL A 28 0.64 3.33 -3.38
CA VAL A 28 0.84 3.18 -1.93
C VAL A 28 -0.34 2.45 -1.27
N SER A 29 -1.57 2.74 -1.67
CA SER A 29 -2.75 2.04 -1.13
C SER A 29 -2.73 0.54 -1.45
N GLY A 30 -2.35 0.15 -2.67
CA GLY A 30 -2.17 -1.27 -3.03
C GLY A 30 -1.00 -1.93 -2.31
N PHE A 31 0.10 -1.21 -2.09
CA PHE A 31 1.26 -1.70 -1.34
C PHE A 31 0.93 -1.96 0.14
N VAL A 32 0.20 -1.04 0.77
CA VAL A 32 -0.32 -1.20 2.14
C VAL A 32 -1.22 -2.43 2.26
N GLY A 33 -2.11 -2.65 1.28
CA GLY A 33 -2.98 -3.83 1.25
C GLY A 33 -2.23 -5.16 1.13
N ILE A 34 -1.07 -5.17 0.46
CA ILE A 34 -0.23 -6.38 0.32
C ILE A 34 0.55 -6.68 1.59
N LEU A 35 1.08 -5.65 2.25
CA LEU A 35 1.77 -5.82 3.53
C LEU A 35 0.83 -6.37 4.61
N LEU A 36 -0.43 -5.91 4.62
CA LEU A 36 -1.49 -6.40 5.51
C LEU A 36 -2.14 -7.70 5.05
N SER A 37 -1.68 -8.33 3.98
CA SER A 37 -2.27 -9.59 3.52
C SER A 37 -1.54 -10.78 4.18
N PRO A 38 -2.23 -11.63 4.97
CA PRO A 38 -1.63 -12.83 5.55
C PRO A 38 -1.25 -13.88 4.50
N ALA A 39 -1.73 -13.72 3.26
CA ALA A 39 -1.38 -14.58 2.13
C ALA A 39 0.01 -14.24 1.53
N HIS A 40 0.70 -13.21 2.03
CA HIS A 40 2.05 -12.93 1.58
C HIS A 40 3.03 -13.97 2.12
N LEU A 41 3.58 -14.80 1.22
CA LEU A 41 4.44 -15.92 1.58
C LEU A 41 5.61 -15.51 2.50
N CYS A 42 6.19 -14.33 2.24
CA CYS A 42 7.26 -13.75 3.05
C CYS A 42 6.88 -13.54 4.53
N LEU A 43 5.65 -13.09 4.80
CA LEU A 43 5.18 -12.88 6.17
C LEU A 43 4.96 -14.23 6.86
N PHE A 44 4.31 -15.16 6.17
CA PHE A 44 4.02 -16.50 6.69
C PHE A 44 5.30 -17.29 7.00
N LEU A 45 6.29 -17.25 6.11
CA LEU A 45 7.57 -17.95 6.31
C LEU A 45 8.36 -17.37 7.49
N THR A 46 8.29 -16.06 7.70
CA THR A 46 8.95 -15.40 8.83
C THR A 46 8.30 -15.82 10.15
N LEU A 47 6.96 -15.89 10.18
CA LEU A 47 6.20 -16.36 11.34
C LEU A 47 6.55 -17.82 11.68
N ASP A 48 6.64 -18.68 10.66
CA ASP A 48 6.97 -20.10 10.83
C ASP A 48 8.43 -20.29 11.29
N TYR A 49 9.37 -19.52 10.73
CA TYR A 49 10.79 -19.56 11.10
C TYR A 49 11.03 -19.12 12.55
N PHE A 50 10.40 -18.01 12.97
CA PHE A 50 10.56 -17.47 14.33
C PHE A 50 9.57 -18.05 15.34
N LYS A 51 8.63 -18.91 14.92
CA LYS A 51 7.48 -19.38 15.70
C LYS A 51 6.75 -18.25 16.43
N ALA A 52 6.58 -17.13 15.74
CA ALA A 52 5.99 -15.92 16.29
C ALA A 52 4.46 -15.91 16.07
N ASP A 53 3.73 -15.32 17.01
CA ASP A 53 2.29 -15.14 16.89
C ASP A 53 1.93 -14.08 15.85
N LEU A 54 1.00 -14.43 14.96
CA LEU A 54 0.44 -13.54 13.93
C LEU A 54 -0.03 -12.19 14.50
N ARG A 55 -0.64 -12.21 15.69
CA ARG A 55 -1.16 -11.00 16.34
C ARG A 55 -0.06 -10.01 16.71
N ASP A 56 1.06 -10.49 17.20
CA ASP A 56 2.13 -9.62 17.67
C ASP A 56 2.92 -9.03 16.50
N VAL A 57 3.14 -9.82 15.45
CA VAL A 57 3.70 -9.30 14.20
C VAL A 57 2.76 -8.27 13.56
N TYR A 58 1.44 -8.50 13.56
CA TYR A 58 0.48 -7.50 13.06
C TYR A 58 0.48 -6.21 13.87
N LYS A 59 0.59 -6.28 15.21
CA LYS A 59 0.71 -5.07 16.05
C LYS A 59 1.97 -4.28 15.72
N ILE A 60 3.07 -4.96 15.42
CA ILE A 60 4.31 -4.30 15.02
C ILE A 60 4.16 -3.71 13.61
N LEU A 61 3.49 -4.43 12.70
CA LEU A 61 3.34 -4.05 11.29
C LEU A 61 2.31 -2.93 11.07
N ILE A 62 1.26 -2.85 11.89
CA ILE A 62 0.19 -1.83 11.76
C ILE A 62 0.76 -0.42 11.91
N TRP A 63 1.80 -0.25 12.74
CA TRP A 63 2.41 1.05 13.02
C TRP A 63 3.12 1.65 11.79
N PRO A 64 4.11 0.97 11.16
CA PRO A 64 4.73 1.46 9.94
C PRO A 64 3.75 1.53 8.77
N VAL A 65 2.79 0.60 8.67
CA VAL A 65 1.75 0.65 7.62
C VAL A 65 0.87 1.89 7.77
N ALA A 66 0.45 2.23 8.98
CA ALA A 66 -0.32 3.43 9.25
C ALA A 66 0.48 4.70 8.92
N VAL A 67 1.77 4.75 9.27
CA VAL A 67 2.65 5.89 8.94
C VAL A 67 2.74 6.09 7.43
N ILE A 68 2.95 5.02 6.65
CA ILE A 68 3.04 5.08 5.19
C ILE A 68 1.71 5.56 4.59
N PHE A 69 0.58 5.04 5.08
CA PHE A 69 -0.74 5.41 4.59
C PHE A 69 -1.07 6.88 4.89
N VAL A 70 -0.78 7.34 6.11
CA VAL A 70 -0.96 8.74 6.51
C VAL A 70 -0.05 9.66 5.69
N ALA A 71 1.22 9.29 5.47
CA ALA A 71 2.13 10.06 4.64
C ALA A 71 1.61 10.21 3.21
N ALA A 72 1.13 9.12 2.59
CA ALA A 72 0.53 9.18 1.25
C ALA A 72 -0.75 10.03 1.21
N PHE A 73 -1.57 9.95 2.26
CA PHE A 73 -2.77 10.78 2.38
C PHE A 73 -2.42 12.27 2.52
N LEU A 74 -1.40 12.61 3.31
CA LEU A 74 -0.90 13.98 3.46
C LEU A 74 -0.33 14.53 2.15
N VAL A 75 0.44 13.72 1.40
CA VAL A 75 0.94 14.12 0.08
C VAL A 75 -0.21 14.42 -0.88
N LEU A 76 -1.24 13.56 -0.91
CA LEU A 76 -2.42 13.79 -1.73
C LEU A 76 -3.15 15.07 -1.33
N LEU A 77 -3.32 15.32 -0.02
CA LEU A 77 -3.98 16.51 0.49
C LEU A 77 -3.17 17.77 0.16
N PHE A 78 -1.85 17.74 0.38
CA PHE A 78 -0.96 18.88 0.17
C PHE A 78 -0.86 19.25 -1.32
N LEU A 79 -0.63 18.28 -2.21
CA LEU A 79 -0.47 18.55 -3.65
C LEU A 79 -1.79 18.88 -4.36
N ARG A 80 -2.94 18.60 -3.75
CA ARG A 80 -4.27 18.85 -4.33
C ARG A 80 -4.96 20.10 -3.79
N ILE A 81 -4.53 20.61 -2.63
CA ILE A 81 -5.05 21.86 -2.02
C ILE A 81 -4.15 23.06 -2.32
N ILE A 82 -2.84 22.88 -2.51
CA ILE A 82 -1.92 23.92 -3.01
C ILE A 82 -2.02 24.03 -4.54
#